data_AF-A0A644Y0B0-F1
#
_entry.id   AF-A0A644Y0B0-F1
#
_cell.length_a   1.000
_cell.length_b   1.000
_cell.length_c   1.000
_cell.angle_alpha   90.00
_cell.angle_beta   90.00
_cell.angle_gamma   90.00
#
_symmetry.space_group_name_H-M   'P 1'
#
loop_
_entity.id
_entity.type
_entity.pdbx_description
1 polymer ?
#
loop_
_entity_poly.entity_id
_entity_poly.type
_entity_poly.pdbx_seq_one_letter_code
_entity_poly.pdbx_strand_id
1 'polypeptide(L)'
;MVVDDTEYDGLGDPMLFCREVVRECSSRGFDGVILDFEKPPSASLRNLVHTLAAVLKDNRWPLYLPESYAECTSHSKIIVSSALSGGSLRERLREMAEKYGTDRIVLGIERVAEDFFLPAPTGGGVPLSREALQARIAERSPAIFFSQELCAHYFTYMNRVDGAHFILFDDAATIQQKLSVAQGLEIRSAILAYPQVDDLLPQILENSD
;
A
#
# COMPACT_ATOMS: atom_id res chain seq x y z
N MET A 1 -12.50 6.96 6.07
CA MET A 1 -12.86 5.68 6.72
C MET A 1 -12.16 4.53 6.03
N VAL A 2 -11.74 3.51 6.76
CA VAL A 2 -11.25 2.23 6.22
C VAL A 2 -12.31 1.16 6.46
N VAL A 3 -12.55 0.30 5.49
CA VAL A 3 -13.52 -0.80 5.55
C VAL A 3 -12.83 -2.06 5.04
N ASP A 4 -12.78 -3.09 5.87
CA ASP A 4 -12.27 -4.41 5.47
C ASP A 4 -13.42 -5.37 5.09
N ASP A 5 -13.07 -6.54 4.55
CA ASP A 5 -13.99 -7.62 4.23
C ASP A 5 -13.91 -8.80 5.22
N THR A 6 -13.32 -8.56 6.40
CA THR A 6 -13.25 -9.53 7.49
C THR A 6 -14.68 -9.84 7.95
N GLU A 7 -14.97 -11.12 8.18
CA GLU A 7 -16.32 -11.59 8.55
C GLU A 7 -17.44 -11.33 7.53
N TYR A 8 -17.15 -10.77 6.35
CA TYR A 8 -18.16 -10.65 5.30
C TYR A 8 -18.62 -12.04 4.83
N ASP A 9 -19.88 -12.36 5.10
CA ASP A 9 -20.54 -13.64 4.83
C ASP A 9 -21.23 -13.69 3.45
N GLY A 10 -21.25 -12.56 2.73
CA GLY A 10 -21.89 -12.45 1.42
C GLY A 10 -23.39 -12.22 1.47
N LEU A 11 -23.98 -12.07 2.66
CA LEU A 11 -25.41 -11.85 2.87
C LEU A 11 -25.69 -10.38 3.23
N GLY A 12 -26.97 -10.01 3.18
CA GLY A 12 -27.44 -8.65 3.50
C GLY A 12 -27.64 -7.75 2.28
N ASP A 13 -28.31 -6.62 2.49
CA ASP A 13 -28.57 -5.60 1.46
C ASP A 13 -27.38 -4.62 1.39
N PRO A 14 -26.63 -4.57 0.28
CA PRO A 14 -25.50 -3.66 0.10
C PRO A 14 -25.90 -2.19 0.28
N MET A 15 -27.14 -1.83 -0.04
CA MET A 15 -27.60 -0.44 0.07
C MET A 15 -27.79 -0.02 1.54
N LEU A 16 -28.18 -0.93 2.44
CA LEU A 16 -28.22 -0.63 3.87
C LEU A 16 -26.82 -0.30 4.38
N PHE A 17 -25.85 -1.15 4.08
CA PHE A 17 -24.45 -0.92 4.43
C PHE A 17 -23.91 0.41 3.86
N CYS A 18 -24.15 0.70 2.57
CA CYS A 18 -23.66 1.92 1.95
C CYS A 18 -24.23 3.19 2.61
N ARG A 19 -25.49 3.16 3.07
CA ARG A 19 -26.08 4.27 3.83
C ARG A 19 -25.43 4.45 5.19
N GLU A 20 -25.09 3.36 5.88
CA GLU A 20 -24.37 3.41 7.16
C GLU A 20 -22.97 3.99 6.98
N VAL A 21 -22.26 3.56 5.92
CA VAL A 21 -20.97 4.12 5.55
C VAL A 21 -21.03 5.64 5.35
N VAL A 22 -22.00 6.13 4.56
CA VAL A 22 -22.18 7.58 4.35
C VAL A 22 -22.51 8.30 5.65
N ARG A 23 -23.39 7.74 6.47
CA ARG A 23 -23.77 8.32 7.76
C ARG A 23 -22.57 8.45 8.68
N GLU A 24 -21.74 7.42 8.76
CA GLU A 24 -20.54 7.43 9.61
C GLU A 24 -19.46 8.37 9.06
N CYS A 25 -19.29 8.45 7.73
CA CYS A 25 -18.40 9.43 7.12
C CYS A 25 -18.82 10.87 7.46
N SER A 26 -20.11 11.19 7.35
CA SER A 26 -20.66 12.48 7.76
C SER A 26 -20.47 12.75 9.25
N SER A 27 -20.71 11.76 10.12
CA SER A 27 -20.68 11.94 11.58
C SER A 27 -19.26 12.16 12.12
N ARG A 28 -18.28 11.50 11.52
CA ARG A 28 -16.85 11.54 11.91
C ARG A 28 -16.04 12.58 11.15
N GLY A 29 -16.61 13.20 10.11
CA GLY A 29 -15.88 14.12 9.24
C GLY A 29 -14.84 13.39 8.38
N PHE A 30 -15.16 12.19 7.89
CA PHE A 30 -14.30 11.51 6.91
C PHE A 30 -14.59 12.04 5.51
N ASP A 31 -13.52 12.32 4.76
CA ASP A 31 -13.60 12.85 3.39
C ASP A 31 -13.41 11.77 2.32
N GLY A 32 -13.69 10.50 2.63
CA GLY A 32 -13.47 9.39 1.71
C GLY A 32 -13.49 8.01 2.38
N VAL A 33 -13.50 6.97 1.54
CA VAL A 33 -13.54 5.57 1.97
C VAL A 33 -12.44 4.77 1.27
N ILE A 34 -11.68 4.03 2.06
CA ILE A 34 -10.68 3.06 1.61
C ILE A 34 -11.25 1.67 1.85
N LEU A 35 -11.27 0.82 0.82
CA LEU A 35 -11.56 -0.60 0.97
C LEU A 35 -10.24 -1.36 1.14
N ASP A 36 -10.13 -2.07 2.26
CA ASP A 36 -9.02 -2.95 2.62
C ASP A 36 -9.46 -4.40 2.44
N PHE A 37 -9.83 -4.75 1.20
CA PHE A 37 -10.39 -6.06 0.88
C PHE A 37 -9.27 -7.03 0.49
N GLU A 38 -9.10 -8.06 1.30
CA GLU A 38 -8.10 -9.10 1.09
C GLU A 38 -8.66 -10.29 0.29
N LYS A 39 -9.99 -10.48 0.28
CA LYS A 39 -10.62 -11.57 -0.48
C LYS A 39 -10.68 -11.23 -1.97
N PRO A 40 -10.56 -12.24 -2.85
CA PRO A 40 -10.71 -12.04 -4.28
C PRO A 40 -12.14 -11.58 -4.63
N PRO A 41 -12.31 -10.77 -5.71
CA PRO A 41 -13.61 -10.22 -6.09
C PRO A 41 -14.68 -11.29 -6.39
N SER A 42 -15.64 -11.43 -5.47
CA SER A 42 -16.86 -12.23 -5.66
C SER A 42 -18.00 -11.40 -6.26
N ALA A 43 -19.07 -12.04 -6.72
CA ALA A 43 -20.24 -11.31 -7.24
C ALA A 43 -20.86 -10.37 -6.20
N SER A 44 -20.92 -10.79 -4.93
CA SER A 44 -21.46 -9.99 -3.83
C SER A 44 -20.57 -8.79 -3.51
N LEU A 45 -19.25 -8.99 -3.38
CA LEU A 45 -18.30 -7.90 -3.15
C LEU A 45 -18.25 -6.92 -4.32
N ARG A 46 -18.31 -7.39 -5.57
CA ARG A 46 -18.41 -6.51 -6.74
C ARG A 46 -19.67 -5.66 -6.68
N ASN A 47 -20.82 -6.25 -6.37
CA ASN A 47 -22.08 -5.51 -6.24
C ASN A 47 -22.02 -4.46 -5.12
N LEU A 48 -21.39 -4.80 -3.99
CA LEU A 48 -21.12 -3.87 -2.89
C LEU A 48 -20.27 -2.70 -3.34
N VAL A 49 -19.15 -2.96 -4.01
CA VAL A 49 -18.24 -1.93 -4.55
C VAL A 49 -18.96 -1.02 -5.54
N HIS A 50 -19.74 -1.58 -6.49
CA HIS A 50 -20.53 -0.80 -7.43
C HIS A 50 -21.53 0.13 -6.73
N THR A 51 -22.25 -0.40 -5.73
CA THR A 51 -23.27 0.34 -5.00
C THR A 51 -22.63 1.46 -4.17
N LEU A 52 -21.54 1.15 -3.47
CA LEU A 52 -20.82 2.11 -2.64
C LEU A 52 -20.20 3.22 -3.49
N ALA A 53 -19.60 2.88 -4.64
CA ALA A 53 -19.03 3.86 -5.55
C ALA A 53 -20.06 4.88 -6.05
N ALA A 54 -21.26 4.41 -6.43
CA ALA A 54 -22.34 5.29 -6.86
C ALA A 54 -22.76 6.26 -5.73
N VAL A 55 -22.97 5.72 -4.53
CA VAL A 55 -23.39 6.51 -3.36
C VAL A 55 -22.32 7.54 -2.96
N LEU A 56 -21.05 7.16 -2.93
CA LEU A 56 -19.96 8.08 -2.57
C LEU A 56 -19.73 9.16 -3.63
N LYS A 57 -19.89 8.81 -4.92
CA LYS A 57 -19.83 9.77 -6.03
C LYS A 57 -20.89 10.86 -5.89
N ASP A 58 -22.12 10.51 -5.54
CA ASP A 58 -23.19 11.48 -5.32
C ASP A 58 -22.89 12.42 -4.14
N ASN A 59 -22.17 11.93 -3.13
CA ASN A 59 -21.67 12.72 -1.99
C ASN A 59 -20.32 13.42 -2.25
N ARG A 60 -19.75 13.29 -3.46
CA ARG A 60 -18.43 13.84 -3.84
C ARG A 60 -17.26 13.35 -2.99
N TRP A 61 -17.37 12.14 -2.45
CA TRP A 61 -16.28 11.49 -1.73
C TRP A 61 -15.53 10.47 -2.60
N PRO A 62 -14.20 10.44 -2.55
CA PRO A 62 -13.39 9.42 -3.20
C PRO A 62 -13.60 8.05 -2.54
N LEU A 63 -13.63 7.02 -3.39
CA LEU A 63 -13.51 5.63 -3.02
C LEU A 63 -12.14 5.13 -3.48
N TYR A 64 -11.37 4.53 -2.59
CA TYR A 64 -10.08 3.90 -2.88
C TYR A 64 -10.22 2.39 -2.81
N LEU A 65 -9.76 1.71 -3.85
CA LEU A 65 -9.93 0.27 -4.04
C LEU A 65 -8.58 -0.45 -4.11
N PRO A 66 -8.50 -1.70 -3.65
CA PRO A 66 -7.39 -2.59 -3.98
C PRO A 66 -7.36 -2.83 -5.50
N GLU A 67 -6.17 -3.15 -6.03
CA GLU A 67 -5.94 -3.38 -7.45
C GLU A 67 -6.88 -4.44 -8.05
N SER A 68 -7.17 -5.52 -7.30
CA SER A 68 -8.05 -6.61 -7.74
C SER A 68 -9.48 -6.15 -8.05
N TYR A 69 -9.91 -5.00 -7.50
CA TYR A 69 -11.23 -4.41 -7.71
C TYR A 69 -11.22 -3.24 -8.71
N ALA A 70 -10.08 -2.93 -9.34
CA ALA A 70 -9.93 -1.79 -10.25
C ALA A 70 -10.97 -1.74 -11.39
N GLU A 71 -11.34 -2.91 -11.92
CA GLU A 71 -12.32 -3.08 -13.01
C GLU A 71 -13.78 -2.92 -12.56
N CYS A 72 -14.05 -2.88 -11.25
CA CYS A 72 -15.42 -2.72 -10.76
C CYS A 72 -15.95 -1.31 -11.02
N THR A 73 -15.09 -0.30 -11.22
CA THR A 73 -15.58 1.06 -11.46
C THR A 73 -14.66 1.80 -12.43
N SER A 74 -15.20 2.81 -13.10
CA SER A 74 -14.43 3.66 -14.02
C SER A 74 -13.87 4.93 -13.37
N HIS A 75 -14.23 5.21 -12.11
CA HIS A 75 -13.96 6.51 -11.47
C HIS A 75 -13.37 6.41 -10.05
N SER A 76 -13.39 5.24 -9.42
CA SER A 76 -12.73 5.06 -8.12
C SER A 76 -11.22 5.09 -8.29
N LYS A 77 -10.55 5.50 -7.21
CA LYS A 77 -9.10 5.50 -7.09
C LYS A 77 -8.60 4.07 -6.83
N ILE A 78 -7.46 3.72 -7.41
CA ILE A 78 -6.84 2.40 -7.31
C ILE A 78 -5.57 2.56 -6.50
N ILE A 79 -5.48 1.82 -5.39
CA ILE A 79 -4.31 1.80 -4.53
C ILE A 79 -3.31 0.83 -5.15
N VAL A 80 -2.13 1.35 -5.45
CA VAL A 80 -1.02 0.58 -6.01
C VAL A 80 0.06 0.51 -4.94
N SER A 81 0.29 -0.69 -4.42
CA SER A 81 1.31 -0.96 -3.39
C SER A 81 2.69 -0.43 -3.79
N SER A 82 3.45 0.06 -2.83
CA SER A 82 4.86 0.45 -3.01
C SER A 82 5.84 -0.58 -2.42
N ALA A 83 5.33 -1.66 -1.83
CA ALA A 83 6.11 -2.76 -1.28
C ALA A 83 6.43 -3.78 -2.37
N LEU A 84 7.60 -3.66 -2.99
CA LEU A 84 8.08 -4.61 -3.99
C LEU A 84 9.29 -5.37 -3.47
N SER A 85 9.25 -6.70 -3.58
CA SER A 85 10.40 -7.58 -3.34
C SER A 85 11.15 -7.95 -4.62
N GLY A 86 10.63 -7.55 -5.79
CA GLY A 86 11.22 -7.76 -7.11
C GLY A 86 10.60 -6.85 -8.17
N GLY A 87 11.27 -6.74 -9.33
CA GLY A 87 10.86 -5.83 -10.40
C GLY A 87 11.19 -4.36 -10.12
N SER A 88 10.45 -3.44 -10.76
CA SER A 88 10.67 -2.00 -10.69
C SER A 88 9.40 -1.25 -10.28
N LEU A 89 9.50 -0.40 -9.25
CA LEU A 89 8.39 0.45 -8.83
C LEU A 89 7.96 1.41 -9.94
N ARG A 90 8.94 1.97 -10.66
CA ARG A 90 8.68 2.90 -11.76
C ARG A 90 7.93 2.22 -12.90
N GLU A 91 8.36 1.01 -13.29
CA GLU A 91 7.68 0.27 -14.37
C GLU A 91 6.27 -0.14 -13.94
N ARG A 92 6.11 -0.66 -12.72
CA ARG A 92 4.79 -1.06 -12.20
C ARG A 92 3.81 0.12 -12.15
N LEU A 93 4.24 1.28 -11.63
CA LEU A 93 3.39 2.47 -11.60
C LEU A 93 3.06 2.98 -13.00
N ARG A 94 4.02 2.92 -13.94
CA ARG A 94 3.79 3.28 -15.34
C ARG A 94 2.74 2.37 -15.98
N GLU A 95 2.87 1.06 -15.85
CA GLU A 95 1.90 0.08 -16.40
C GLU A 95 0.49 0.33 -15.86
N MET A 96 0.38 0.58 -14.55
CA MET A 96 -0.90 0.89 -13.92
C MET A 96 -1.48 2.23 -14.40
N ALA A 97 -0.64 3.26 -14.56
CA ALA A 97 -1.05 4.55 -15.07
C ALA A 97 -1.45 4.49 -16.55
N GLU A 98 -0.76 3.73 -17.39
CA GLU A 98 -1.12 3.48 -18.79
C GLU A 98 -2.45 2.74 -18.90
N LYS A 99 -2.70 1.78 -18.02
CA LYS A 99 -3.92 0.98 -18.02
C LYS A 99 -5.15 1.73 -17.52
N TYR A 100 -5.02 2.49 -16.43
CA TYR A 100 -6.17 3.09 -15.72
C TYR A 100 -6.23 4.62 -15.75
N GLY A 101 -5.18 5.27 -16.26
CA GLY A 101 -5.00 6.72 -16.18
C GLY A 101 -4.40 7.16 -14.86
N THR A 102 -3.44 8.09 -14.92
CA THR A 102 -2.71 8.66 -13.77
C THR A 102 -3.65 9.20 -12.69
N ASP A 103 -4.74 9.86 -13.08
CA ASP A 103 -5.73 10.41 -12.16
C ASP A 103 -6.39 9.34 -11.27
N ARG A 104 -6.47 8.08 -11.70
CA ARG A 104 -7.06 7.02 -10.90
C ARG A 104 -6.05 6.37 -9.96
N ILE A 105 -4.76 6.50 -10.20
CA ILE A 105 -3.74 5.82 -9.42
C ILE A 105 -3.44 6.59 -8.13
N VAL A 106 -3.30 5.84 -7.05
CA VAL A 106 -2.88 6.33 -5.74
C VAL A 106 -1.77 5.41 -5.24
N LEU A 107 -0.62 5.99 -4.92
CA LEU A 107 0.49 5.22 -4.36
C LEU A 107 0.17 4.82 -2.91
N GLY A 108 0.07 3.53 -2.64
CA GLY A 108 0.00 3.00 -1.27
C GLY A 108 1.41 2.92 -0.70
N ILE A 109 1.75 3.84 0.20
CA ILE A 109 3.03 3.80 0.90
C ILE A 109 2.98 2.74 1.99
N GLU A 110 3.92 1.81 1.90
CA GLU A 110 4.14 0.77 2.88
C GLU A 110 5.59 0.89 3.35
N ARG A 111 5.78 0.93 4.67
CA ARG A 111 7.12 0.86 5.26
C ARG A 111 7.49 -0.61 5.42
N VAL A 112 8.16 -1.16 4.42
CA VAL A 112 8.59 -2.55 4.42
C VAL A 112 9.70 -2.74 5.45
N ALA A 113 9.71 -3.90 6.09
CA ALA A 113 10.84 -4.44 6.82
C ALA A 113 10.69 -5.97 6.84
N GLU A 114 11.43 -6.66 5.98
CA GLU A 114 11.27 -8.10 5.77
C GLU A 114 12.61 -8.82 5.70
N ASP A 115 12.69 -10.00 6.31
CA ASP A 115 13.83 -10.91 6.25
C ASP A 115 13.51 -12.10 5.35
N PHE A 116 14.13 -12.14 4.18
CA PHE A 116 13.96 -13.19 3.19
C PHE A 116 15.02 -14.26 3.36
N PHE A 117 14.57 -15.50 3.56
CA PHE A 117 15.43 -16.66 3.43
C PHE A 117 15.67 -16.98 1.96
N LEU A 118 16.93 -17.15 1.54
CA LEU A 118 17.28 -17.36 0.14
C LEU A 118 17.56 -18.83 -0.19
N PRO A 119 17.05 -19.34 -1.34
CA PRO A 119 16.22 -18.62 -2.31
C PRO A 119 14.80 -18.37 -1.77
N ALA A 120 14.19 -17.24 -2.17
CA ALA A 120 12.85 -16.84 -1.74
C ALA A 120 11.81 -17.10 -2.86
N PRO A 121 11.38 -18.37 -3.09
CA PRO A 121 10.57 -18.74 -4.24
C PRO A 121 9.17 -18.12 -4.24
N THR A 122 8.63 -17.78 -3.07
CA THR A 122 7.32 -17.15 -2.91
C THR A 122 7.38 -15.62 -3.06
N GLY A 123 8.59 -15.04 -3.09
CA GLY A 123 8.78 -13.59 -3.14
C GLY A 123 8.34 -12.83 -1.87
N GLY A 124 8.06 -13.53 -0.76
CA GLY A 124 7.69 -12.92 0.52
C GLY A 124 8.68 -13.26 1.64
N GLY A 125 9.03 -12.28 2.45
CA GLY A 125 9.92 -12.43 3.61
C GLY A 125 9.15 -12.58 4.92
N VAL A 126 9.89 -12.77 6.01
CA VAL A 126 9.32 -12.71 7.36
C VAL A 126 9.30 -11.24 7.80
N PRO A 127 8.12 -10.68 8.14
CA PRO A 127 8.03 -9.30 8.62
C PRO A 127 8.86 -9.08 9.89
N LEU A 128 9.55 -7.96 9.94
CA LEU A 128 10.36 -7.52 11.06
C LEU A 128 9.69 -6.33 11.76
N SER A 129 9.68 -6.34 13.10
CA SER A 129 9.40 -5.13 13.84
C SER A 129 10.54 -4.12 13.66
N ARG A 130 10.28 -2.85 13.97
CA ARG A 130 11.30 -1.79 13.93
C ARG A 130 12.50 -2.12 14.81
N GLU A 131 12.22 -2.61 16.02
CA GLU A 131 13.23 -3.01 17.00
C GLU A 131 14.04 -4.20 16.49
N ALA A 132 13.38 -5.19 15.86
CA ALA A 132 14.05 -6.35 15.29
C ALA A 132 15.00 -5.94 14.16
N LEU A 133 14.55 -5.08 13.23
CA LEU A 133 15.40 -4.55 12.16
C LEU A 133 16.62 -3.81 12.72
N GLN A 134 16.42 -2.91 13.68
CA GLN A 134 17.51 -2.15 14.31
C GLN A 134 18.49 -3.07 15.04
N ALA A 135 18.01 -4.08 15.76
CA ALA A 135 18.87 -5.07 16.40
C ALA A 135 19.72 -5.83 15.35
N ARG A 136 19.12 -6.25 14.22
CA ARG A 136 19.87 -6.94 13.15
C ARG A 136 20.95 -6.05 12.54
N ILE A 137 20.67 -4.77 12.32
CA ILE A 137 21.65 -3.79 11.82
C ILE A 137 22.77 -3.58 12.84
N ALA A 138 22.44 -3.36 14.12
CA ALA A 138 23.43 -3.11 15.17
C ALA A 138 24.35 -4.32 15.40
N GLU A 139 23.79 -5.53 15.52
CA GLU A 139 24.55 -6.76 15.75
C GLU A 139 25.53 -7.08 14.64
N ARG A 140 25.17 -6.79 13.38
CA ARG A 140 25.94 -7.21 12.20
C ARG A 140 26.79 -6.09 11.61
N SER A 141 26.44 -4.84 11.87
CA SER A 141 27.02 -3.65 11.22
C SER A 141 27.18 -3.85 9.70
N PRO A 142 26.11 -4.22 8.97
CA PRO A 142 26.20 -4.59 7.57
C PRO A 142 26.47 -3.37 6.69
N ALA A 143 27.01 -3.61 5.49
CA ALA A 143 26.94 -2.62 4.42
C ALA A 143 25.49 -2.57 3.90
N ILE A 144 24.84 -1.42 4.07
CA ILE A 144 23.48 -1.18 3.61
C ILE A 144 23.55 -0.54 2.22
N PHE A 145 22.82 -1.13 1.27
CA PHE A 145 22.72 -0.67 -0.11
C PHE A 145 21.32 -0.10 -0.37
N PHE A 146 21.20 0.69 -1.44
CA PHE A 146 19.93 1.20 -1.92
C PHE A 146 19.60 0.58 -3.28
N SER A 147 18.39 0.03 -3.42
CA SER A 147 17.87 -0.48 -4.69
C SER A 147 17.08 0.61 -5.40
N GLN A 148 17.55 1.05 -6.57
CA GLN A 148 16.82 2.02 -7.39
C GLN A 148 15.50 1.45 -7.93
N GLU A 149 15.46 0.16 -8.24
CA GLU A 149 14.29 -0.49 -8.79
C GLU A 149 13.18 -0.64 -7.75
N LEU A 150 13.54 -1.08 -6.53
CA LEU A 150 12.57 -1.28 -5.45
C LEU A 150 12.28 0.00 -4.66
N CYS A 151 13.15 1.01 -4.78
CA CYS A 151 13.16 2.20 -3.94
C CYS A 151 13.16 1.84 -2.45
N ALA A 152 14.07 0.96 -2.05
CA ALA A 152 14.19 0.44 -0.69
C ALA A 152 15.65 0.12 -0.35
N HIS A 153 15.95 0.08 0.94
CA HIS A 153 17.25 -0.34 1.45
C HIS A 153 17.33 -1.84 1.61
N TYR A 154 18.51 -2.40 1.39
CA TYR A 154 18.74 -3.82 1.63
C TYR A 154 20.16 -4.14 2.10
N PHE A 155 20.30 -5.30 2.73
CA PHE A 155 21.58 -5.94 2.96
C PHE A 155 21.42 -7.46 3.02
N THR A 156 22.52 -8.18 2.83
CA THR A 156 22.55 -9.64 2.94
C THR A 156 23.40 -10.08 4.11
N TYR A 157 23.08 -11.22 4.69
CA TYR A 157 23.92 -11.85 5.71
C TYR A 157 23.82 -13.37 5.62
N MET A 158 24.83 -14.05 6.18
CA MET A 158 24.84 -15.50 6.28
C MET A 158 24.56 -15.89 7.73
N ASN A 159 23.53 -16.70 7.94
CA ASN A 159 23.27 -17.38 9.18
C ASN A 159 23.87 -18.80 9.11
N ARG A 160 24.47 -19.22 10.22
CA ARG A 160 25.18 -20.51 10.31
C ARG A 160 24.22 -21.71 10.33
N VAL A 161 22.95 -21.51 10.66
CA VAL A 161 21.98 -22.59 10.86
C VAL A 161 21.16 -22.84 9.59
N ASP A 162 20.57 -21.80 9.02
CA ASP A 162 19.60 -21.88 7.93
C ASP A 162 20.19 -21.38 6.60
N GLY A 163 21.07 -20.36 6.59
CA GLY A 163 21.86 -20.01 5.40
C GLY A 163 21.79 -18.54 5.01
N ALA A 164 21.64 -18.25 3.71
CA ALA A 164 21.72 -16.88 3.19
C ALA A 164 20.39 -16.13 3.41
N HIS A 165 20.51 -14.89 3.88
CA HIS A 165 19.39 -13.99 4.11
C HIS A 165 19.56 -12.69 3.34
N PHE A 166 18.42 -12.10 3.00
CA PHE A 166 18.30 -10.78 2.38
C PHE A 166 17.26 -9.99 3.17
N ILE A 167 17.65 -8.86 3.73
CA ILE A 167 16.72 -7.97 4.42
C ILE A 167 16.42 -6.80 3.51
N LEU A 168 15.13 -6.50 3.30
CA LEU A 168 14.62 -5.34 2.58
C LEU A 168 13.85 -4.46 3.55
N PHE A 169 14.09 -3.15 3.54
CA PHE A 169 13.39 -2.24 4.43
C PHE A 169 13.30 -0.80 3.90
N ASP A 170 12.38 -0.05 4.51
CA ASP A 170 12.13 1.36 4.22
C ASP A 170 12.47 2.28 5.39
N ASP A 171 12.96 3.46 5.05
CA ASP A 171 13.10 4.62 5.92
C ASP A 171 12.46 5.88 5.28
N ALA A 172 12.67 7.04 5.88
CA ALA A 172 12.11 8.28 5.34
C ALA A 172 12.63 8.60 3.94
N ALA A 173 13.93 8.38 3.67
CA ALA A 173 14.54 8.69 2.38
C ALA A 173 14.03 7.75 1.28
N THR A 174 13.85 6.46 1.57
CA THR A 174 13.25 5.52 0.60
C THR A 174 11.79 5.87 0.32
N ILE A 175 11.01 6.25 1.35
CA ILE A 175 9.62 6.70 1.18
C ILE A 175 9.54 7.98 0.33
N GLN A 176 10.39 8.97 0.59
CA GLN A 176 10.49 10.18 -0.25
C GLN A 176 10.83 9.83 -1.70
N GLN A 177 11.72 8.88 -1.92
CA GLN A 177 12.07 8.41 -3.25
C GLN A 177 10.87 7.73 -3.95
N LYS A 178 10.10 6.91 -3.24
CA LYS A 178 8.85 6.30 -3.76
C LYS A 178 7.84 7.37 -4.19
N LEU A 179 7.67 8.41 -3.37
CA LEU A 179 6.82 9.57 -3.68
C LEU A 179 7.34 10.33 -4.91
N SER A 180 8.65 10.56 -5.01
CA SER A 180 9.28 11.22 -6.16
C SER A 180 9.09 10.43 -7.46
N VAL A 181 9.20 9.09 -7.42
CA VAL A 181 8.94 8.22 -8.57
C VAL A 181 7.50 8.35 -9.05
N ALA A 182 6.52 8.31 -8.13
CA ALA A 182 5.11 8.52 -8.46
C ALA A 182 4.86 9.93 -9.05
N GLN A 183 5.43 10.96 -8.44
CA GLN A 183 5.31 12.34 -8.93
C GLN A 183 5.89 12.49 -10.35
N GLY A 184 7.02 11.86 -10.63
CA GLY A 184 7.64 11.84 -11.97
C GLY A 184 6.82 11.13 -13.05
N LEU A 185 5.79 10.35 -12.65
CA LEU A 185 4.80 9.73 -13.52
C LEU A 185 3.45 10.43 -13.48
N GLU A 186 3.40 11.66 -12.92
CA GLU A 186 2.19 12.46 -12.75
C GLU A 186 1.13 11.83 -11.83
N ILE A 187 1.51 10.87 -10.99
CA ILE A 187 0.66 10.31 -9.93
C ILE A 187 0.75 11.26 -8.73
N ARG A 188 -0.34 11.98 -8.46
CA ARG A 188 -0.37 13.09 -7.49
C ARG A 188 -0.96 12.72 -6.13
N SER A 189 -1.27 11.46 -5.90
CA SER A 189 -1.95 11.01 -4.69
C SER A 189 -1.21 9.83 -4.09
N ALA A 190 -1.02 9.88 -2.78
CA ALA A 190 -0.46 8.79 -2.00
C ALA A 190 -1.25 8.64 -0.70
N ILE A 191 -1.30 7.41 -0.18
CA ILE A 191 -1.87 7.09 1.13
C ILE A 191 -0.75 6.51 1.99
N LEU A 192 -0.69 6.95 3.24
CA LEU A 192 0.23 6.43 4.25
C LEU A 192 -0.57 6.01 5.48
N ALA A 193 -0.30 4.81 5.99
CA ALA A 193 -0.87 4.38 7.26
C ALA A 193 -0.09 5.02 8.41
N TYR A 194 -0.74 5.90 9.20
CA TYR A 194 -0.07 6.60 10.30
C TYR A 194 0.76 5.69 11.23
N PRO A 195 0.28 4.50 11.67
CA PRO A 195 1.07 3.62 12.52
C PRO A 195 2.37 3.11 11.88
N GLN A 196 2.49 3.13 10.55
CA GLN A 196 3.72 2.69 9.88
C GLN A 196 4.78 3.79 9.79
N VAL A 197 4.36 5.05 9.79
CA VAL A 197 5.23 6.21 9.49
C VAL A 197 5.29 7.25 10.60
N ASP A 198 4.60 7.07 11.72
CA ASP A 198 4.52 8.02 12.84
C ASP A 198 5.88 8.63 13.27
N ASP A 199 6.92 7.81 13.36
CA ASP A 199 8.31 8.20 13.68
C ASP A 199 9.07 8.87 12.51
N LEU A 200 8.64 8.63 11.27
CA LEU A 200 9.25 9.14 10.05
C LEU A 200 8.52 10.36 9.47
N LEU A 201 7.30 10.65 9.92
CA LEU A 201 6.43 11.69 9.35
C LEU A 201 7.10 13.07 9.24
N PRO A 202 7.82 13.57 10.26
CA PRO A 202 8.51 14.86 10.13
C PRO A 202 9.46 14.88 8.95
N GLN A 203 10.27 13.83 8.80
CA GLN A 203 11.25 13.72 7.72
C GLN A 203 10.58 13.53 6.36
N ILE A 204 9.49 12.74 6.28
CA ILE A 204 8.75 12.54 5.04
C ILE A 204 8.09 13.84 4.55
N LEU A 205 7.58 14.66 5.48
CA LEU A 205 6.84 15.89 5.20
C LEU A 205 7.73 17.14 5.11
N GLU A 206 8.95 17.08 5.64
CA GLU A 206 9.98 18.09 5.40
C GLU A 206 10.27 18.11 3.90
N ASN A 207 9.76 19.14 3.23
CA ASN A 207 9.98 19.35 1.82
C ASN A 207 11.49 19.34 1.54
N SER A 208 11.91 18.50 0.60
CA SER A 208 13.02 18.85 -0.26
C SER A 208 12.62 20.14 -0.98
N ASP A 209 13.07 21.28 -0.45
CA ASP A 209 12.97 22.59 -1.10
C ASP A 209 13.47 22.57 -2.56
#